data_AF-A0A0W0N3Y1-F1
#
_entry.id   AF-A0A0W0N3Y1-F1
#
_cell.length_a   1.000
_cell.length_b   1.000
_cell.length_c   1.000
_cell.angle_alpha   90.00
_cell.angle_beta   90.00
_cell.angle_gamma   90.00
#
_symmetry.space_group_name_H-M   'P 1'
#
loop_
_entity.id
_entity.type
_entity.pdbx_description
1 polymer ?
#
loop_
_entity_poly.entity_id
_entity_poly.type
_entity_poly.pdbx_seq_one_letter_code
_entity_poly.pdbx_strand_id
1 'polypeptide(L)'
;MMMNPQRLPLLTEIGLLAAQASVYSKLDKLLPSNPTLDPDEDPRYTLTTDLWLEVLDGVITLAKMDHRDEFNPVNSPMLSEFGLLKEYRRARWELEDELMHPEYY
;
A
#
# COMPACT_ATOMS: atom_id res chain seq x y z
N MET A 1 9.32 -7.83 22.30
CA MET A 1 9.35 -7.31 20.92
C MET A 1 10.30 -8.14 20.08
N MET A 2 9.79 -9.14 19.36
CA MET A 2 10.52 -9.77 18.26
C MET A 2 10.10 -9.06 16.98
N MET A 3 11.04 -8.42 16.30
CA MET A 3 10.78 -7.80 15.02
C MET A 3 10.58 -8.91 13.99
N ASN A 4 9.41 -8.98 13.37
CA ASN A 4 9.10 -10.01 12.39
C ASN A 4 10.09 -9.93 11.22
N PRO A 5 10.80 -11.02 10.88
CA PRO A 5 11.80 -10.99 9.83
C PRO A 5 11.21 -10.69 8.45
N GLN A 6 9.92 -10.91 8.24
CA GLN A 6 9.21 -10.61 6.98
C GLN A 6 8.80 -9.15 6.84
N ARG A 7 8.88 -8.37 7.93
CA ARG A 7 8.46 -6.97 7.94
C ARG A 7 9.28 -6.11 6.99
N LEU A 8 10.61 -6.23 7.04
CA LEU A 8 11.50 -5.44 6.19
C LEU A 8 11.36 -5.81 4.71
N PRO A 9 11.36 -7.11 4.31
CA PRO A 9 11.02 -7.51 2.95
C PRO A 9 9.71 -6.92 2.44
N LEU A 10 8.62 -7.05 3.19
CA LEU A 10 7.31 -6.53 2.81
C LEU A 10 7.34 -5.00 2.66
N LEU A 11 8.00 -4.30 3.60
CA LEU A 11 8.17 -2.85 3.50
C LEU A 11 8.92 -2.49 2.21
N THR A 12 10.02 -3.17 1.89
CA THR A 12 10.78 -2.94 0.65
C THR A 12 9.94 -3.18 -0.61
N GLU A 13 9.12 -4.23 -0.64
CA GLU A 13 8.21 -4.53 -1.75
C GLU A 13 7.17 -3.42 -1.96
N ILE A 14 6.52 -2.97 -0.88
CA ILE A 14 5.60 -1.82 -0.92
C ILE A 14 6.29 -0.59 -1.51
N GLY A 15 7.53 -0.30 -1.07
CA GLY A 15 8.29 0.84 -1.57
C GLY A 15 8.63 0.72 -3.06
N LEU A 16 8.95 -0.49 -3.54
CA LEU A 16 9.24 -0.74 -4.95
C LEU A 16 7.99 -0.53 -5.82
N LEU A 17 6.86 -1.13 -5.43
CA LEU A 17 5.59 -0.99 -6.14
C LEU A 17 5.10 0.45 -6.16
N ALA A 18 5.20 1.17 -5.04
CA ALA A 18 4.81 2.57 -4.96
C ALA A 18 5.71 3.48 -5.81
N ALA A 19 7.02 3.19 -5.86
CA ALA A 19 7.94 3.89 -6.75
C ALA A 19 7.57 3.64 -8.23
N GLN A 20 7.28 2.39 -8.58
CA GLN A 20 6.87 2.01 -9.93
C GLN A 20 5.54 2.69 -10.32
N ALA A 21 4.52 2.64 -9.47
CA ALA A 21 3.24 3.33 -9.66
C ALA A 21 3.42 4.84 -9.84
N SER A 22 4.33 5.45 -9.07
CA SER A 22 4.65 6.87 -9.17
C SER A 22 5.31 7.24 -10.49
N VAL A 23 6.18 6.37 -11.02
CA VAL A 23 6.80 6.56 -12.34
C VAL A 23 5.75 6.44 -13.44
N TYR A 24 4.90 5.41 -13.41
CA TYR A 24 3.84 5.25 -14.40
C TYR A 24 2.83 6.40 -14.35
N SER A 25 2.41 6.85 -13.17
CA SER A 25 1.56 8.03 -13.04
C SER A 25 2.17 9.31 -13.63
N LYS A 26 3.51 9.46 -13.57
CA LYS A 26 4.21 10.58 -14.23
C LYS A 26 4.27 10.39 -15.74
N LEU A 27 4.51 9.16 -16.21
CA LEU A 27 4.51 8.83 -17.64
C LEU A 27 3.13 9.04 -18.26
N ASP A 28 2.06 8.64 -17.59
CA ASP A 28 0.67 8.84 -18.04
C ASP A 28 0.33 10.32 -18.21
N LYS A 29 0.93 11.22 -17.40
CA LYS A 29 0.76 12.68 -17.56
C LYS A 29 1.50 13.24 -18.78
N LEU A 30 2.63 12.63 -19.15
CA LEU A 30 3.47 13.08 -20.27
C LEU A 30 3.02 12.47 -21.60
N LEU A 31 2.56 11.22 -21.56
CA LEU A 31 2.15 10.40 -22.68
C LEU A 31 0.84 9.70 -22.31
N PRO A 32 -0.28 10.45 -22.23
CA PRO A 32 -1.55 9.88 -21.85
C PRO A 32 -1.93 8.75 -22.78
N SER A 33 -2.27 7.61 -22.17
CA SER A 33 -2.86 6.47 -22.86
C SER A 33 -4.05 6.96 -23.67
N ASN A 34 -4.15 6.52 -24.92
CA ASN A 34 -5.21 7.00 -25.79
C ASN A 34 -6.55 6.42 -25.29
N PRO A 35 -7.49 7.24 -24.77
CA PRO A 35 -8.73 6.75 -24.17
C PRO A 35 -9.70 6.14 -25.20
N THR A 36 -9.34 6.20 -26.49
CA THR A 36 -10.10 5.57 -27.59
C THR A 36 -9.66 4.15 -27.91
N LEU A 37 -8.54 3.68 -27.35
CA LEU A 37 -8.15 2.27 -27.39
C LEU A 37 -8.89 1.51 -26.30
N ASP A 38 -9.32 0.29 -26.60
CA ASP A 38 -9.92 -0.61 -25.63
C ASP A 38 -8.92 -0.83 -24.47
N PRO A 39 -9.35 -0.85 -23.19
CA PRO A 39 -8.51 -1.25 -22.07
C PRO A 39 -7.72 -2.55 -22.30
N ASP A 40 -8.27 -3.48 -23.09
CA ASP A 40 -7.60 -4.74 -23.46
C ASP A 40 -6.50 -4.56 -24.53
N GLU A 41 -6.48 -3.42 -25.23
CA GLU A 41 -5.53 -3.09 -26.29
C GLU A 41 -4.32 -2.25 -25.81
N ASP A 42 -4.43 -1.56 -24.67
CA ASP A 42 -3.30 -0.85 -24.04
C ASP A 42 -3.08 -1.34 -22.60
N PRO A 43 -2.05 -2.19 -22.35
CA PRO A 43 -1.76 -2.70 -21.01
C PRO A 43 -1.38 -1.61 -20.00
N ARG A 44 -1.18 -0.36 -20.42
CA ARG A 44 -0.95 0.79 -19.53
C ARG A 44 -2.26 1.38 -18.98
N TYR A 45 -3.42 0.98 -19.51
CA TYR A 45 -4.70 1.58 -19.15
C TYR A 45 -5.05 1.38 -17.67
N THR A 46 -4.76 0.21 -17.10
CA THR A 46 -5.03 -0.10 -15.68
C THR A 46 -3.77 -0.16 -14.81
N LEU A 47 -2.58 -0.24 -15.42
CA LEU A 47 -1.32 -0.55 -14.74
C LEU A 47 -1.02 0.34 -13.52
N THR A 48 -1.20 1.66 -13.65
CA THR A 48 -0.98 2.60 -12.53
C THR A 48 -1.94 2.31 -11.37
N THR A 49 -3.21 2.02 -11.67
CA THR A 49 -4.24 1.71 -10.67
C THR A 49 -3.96 0.37 -10.00
N ASP A 50 -3.63 -0.66 -10.78
CA ASP A 50 -3.35 -2.01 -10.29
C ASP A 50 -2.17 -2.01 -9.33
N LEU A 51 -1.09 -1.29 -9.67
CA LEU A 51 0.07 -1.13 -8.78
C LEU A 51 -0.30 -0.42 -7.46
N TRP A 52 -1.15 0.61 -7.49
CA TRP A 52 -1.59 1.26 -6.25
C TRP A 52 -2.49 0.36 -5.39
N LEU A 53 -3.29 -0.51 -6.00
CA LEU A 53 -4.08 -1.50 -5.27
C LEU A 53 -3.17 -2.52 -4.56
N GLU A 54 -2.14 -3.03 -5.24
CA GLU A 54 -1.16 -3.93 -4.62
C GLU A 54 -0.40 -3.25 -3.48
N VAL A 55 -0.03 -1.98 -3.64
CA VAL A 55 0.59 -1.16 -2.58
C VAL A 55 -0.31 -1.08 -1.35
N LEU A 56 -1.62 -0.83 -1.54
CA LEU A 56 -2.58 -0.73 -0.44
C LEU A 56 -2.76 -2.07 0.28
N ASP A 57 -2.85 -3.18 -0.46
CA ASP A 57 -2.95 -4.52 0.14
C ASP A 57 -1.69 -4.87 0.95
N GLY A 58 -0.50 -4.52 0.43
CA GLY A 58 0.76 -4.66 1.15
C GLY A 58 0.79 -3.84 2.45
N VAL A 59 0.30 -2.60 2.41
CA VAL A 59 0.19 -1.73 3.60
C VAL A 59 -0.76 -2.30 4.65
N ILE A 60 -1.90 -2.86 4.24
CA ILE A 60 -2.85 -3.54 5.14
C ILE A 60 -2.19 -4.77 5.76
N THR A 61 -1.49 -5.57 4.96
CA THR A 61 -0.75 -6.75 5.43
C THR A 61 0.34 -6.37 6.43
N LEU A 62 1.05 -5.28 6.18
CA LEU A 62 2.04 -4.72 7.11
C LEU A 62 1.39 -4.27 8.41
N ALA A 63 0.23 -3.60 8.37
CA ALA A 63 -0.51 -3.18 9.55
C ALA A 63 -0.98 -4.38 10.39
N LYS A 64 -1.50 -5.44 9.75
CA LYS A 64 -1.89 -6.70 10.41
C LYS A 64 -0.71 -7.38 11.09
N MET A 65 0.42 -7.47 10.40
CA MET A 65 1.65 -8.04 10.94
C MET A 65 2.15 -7.25 12.15
N ASP A 66 2.26 -5.92 11.99
CA ASP A 66 2.73 -5.02 13.03
C ASP A 66 1.77 -4.97 14.24
N HIS A 67 0.47 -5.14 14.03
CA HIS A 67 -0.52 -5.29 15.09
C HIS A 67 -0.32 -6.60 15.86
N ARG A 68 -0.24 -7.74 15.15
CA ARG A 68 -0.01 -9.07 15.75
C ARG A 68 1.27 -9.15 16.58
N ASP A 69 2.33 -8.50 16.13
CA ASP A 69 3.65 -8.54 16.79
C ASP A 69 3.83 -7.41 17.83
N GLU A 70 2.74 -6.69 18.17
CA GLU A 70 2.70 -5.54 19.08
C GLU A 70 3.74 -4.45 18.74
N PHE A 71 4.10 -4.36 17.45
CA PHE A 71 5.11 -3.44 16.95
C PHE A 71 4.45 -2.16 16.45
N ASN A 72 4.56 -1.04 17.17
CA ASN A 72 3.92 0.23 16.80
C ASN A 72 4.94 1.30 16.35
N PRO A 73 5.29 1.37 15.05
CA PRO A 73 6.23 2.37 14.56
C PRO A 73 5.58 3.76 14.56
N VAL A 74 6.16 4.69 15.31
CA VAL A 74 5.69 6.10 15.33
C VAL A 74 5.82 6.74 13.95
N ASN A 75 6.91 6.42 13.25
CA ASN A 75 7.25 6.91 11.92
C ASN A 75 7.77 5.78 11.04
N SER A 76 7.53 5.89 9.74
CA SER A 76 8.14 5.05 8.71
C SER A 76 8.52 5.94 7.53
N PRO A 77 9.81 6.28 7.33
CA PRO A 77 10.24 7.18 6.27
C PRO A 77 9.74 6.76 4.89
N MET A 78 9.75 5.45 4.61
CA MET A 78 9.29 4.91 3.34
C MET A 78 7.77 5.07 3.14
N LEU A 79 6.96 4.80 4.16
CA LEU A 79 5.51 5.01 4.04
C LEU A 79 5.18 6.50 3.94
N SER A 80 5.93 7.37 4.62
CA SER A 80 5.76 8.81 4.53
C SER A 80 6.09 9.34 3.14
N GLU A 81 7.18 8.89 2.53
CA GLU A 81 7.63 9.32 1.19
C GLU A 81 6.55 9.12 0.13
N PHE A 82 5.84 7.99 0.19
CA PHE A 82 4.77 7.66 -0.76
C PHE A 82 3.36 8.04 -0.26
N GLY A 83 3.24 8.76 0.86
CA GLY A 83 1.93 9.18 1.42
C GLY A 83 1.08 8.05 2.02
N LEU A 84 1.66 6.87 2.22
CA LEU A 84 1.00 5.65 2.71
C LEU A 84 0.84 5.59 4.23
N LEU A 85 1.50 6.49 4.97
CA LEU A 85 1.46 6.49 6.44
C LEU A 85 0.03 6.64 6.99
N LYS A 86 -0.82 7.41 6.30
CA LYS A 86 -2.22 7.59 6.69
C LYS A 86 -3.00 6.28 6.55
N GLU A 87 -2.87 5.60 5.42
CA GLU A 87 -3.56 4.33 5.15
C GLU A 87 -3.08 3.22 6.09
N TYR A 88 -1.78 3.17 6.37
CA TYR A 88 -1.23 2.29 7.39
C TYR A 88 -1.86 2.51 8.77
N ARG A 89 -1.92 3.76 9.23
CA ARG A 89 -2.52 4.11 10.53
C ARG A 89 -4.00 3.80 10.59
N ARG A 90 -4.72 4.03 9.49
CA ARG A 90 -6.14 3.69 9.36
C ARG A 90 -6.34 2.18 9.47
N ALA A 91 -5.65 1.39 8.66
CA ALA A 91 -5.75 -0.08 8.68
C ALA A 91 -5.42 -0.65 10.07
N ARG A 92 -4.45 -0.04 10.76
CA ARG A 92 -4.11 -0.43 12.13
C ARG A 92 -5.21 -0.09 13.14
N TRP A 93 -5.80 1.09 13.03
CA TRP A 93 -6.89 1.52 13.91
C TRP A 93 -8.14 0.65 13.73
N GLU A 94 -8.48 0.27 12.50
CA GLU A 94 -9.59 -0.65 12.21
C GLU A 94 -9.40 -2.02 12.90
N LEU A 95 -8.18 -2.55 12.94
CA LEU A 95 -7.86 -3.79 13.67
C LEU A 95 -7.96 -3.64 15.20
N GLU A 96 -7.60 -2.47 15.73
CA GLU A 96 -7.74 -2.17 17.16
C GLU A 96 -9.22 -2.03 17.55
N ASP A 97 -10.06 -1.47 16.68
CA ASP A 97 -11.50 -1.32 16.88
C ASP A 97 -12.22 -2.68 16.85
N GLU A 98 -11.88 -3.55 15.89
CA GLU A 98 -12.40 -4.94 15.82
C GLU A 98 -12.12 -5.75 17.11
N LEU A 99 -10.96 -5.54 17.73
CA LEU A 99 -10.61 -6.17 19.01
C LEU A 99 -11.40 -5.64 20.20
N MET A 100 -11.74 -4.35 20.18
CA MET A 100 -12.46 -3.68 21.26
C MET A 100 -13.97 -3.89 21.18
N HIS A 101 -14.50 -4.12 19.98
CA HIS A 101 -15.93 -4.33 19.73
C HIS A 101 -16.21 -5.47 18.74
N PRO A 102 -15.94 -6.73 19.12
CA PRO A 102 -16.14 -7.89 18.25
C PRO A 102 -17.60 -8.16 17.89
N GLU A 103 -18.54 -7.51 18.57
CA GLU A 103 -19.99 -7.69 18.43
C GLU A 103 -20.66 -6.81 17.35
N TYR A 104 -19.90 -6.00 16.62
CA TYR A 104 -20.37 -5.23 15.46
C TYR A 104 -20.05 -5.85 14.09
N TYR A 105 -19.46 -7.05 14.06
CA TYR A 105 -19.04 -7.76 12.84
C TYR A 105 -19.57 -9.20 12.75
#